data_AF-A0AAE4MGK0-F1
#
_entry.id   AF-A0AAE4MGK0-F1
#
_cell.length_a   1.000
_cell.length_b   1.000
_cell.length_c   1.000
_cell.angle_alpha   90.00
_cell.angle_beta   90.00
_cell.angle_gamma   90.00
#
_symmetry.space_group_name_H-M   'P 1'
#
loop_
_entity.id
_entity.type
_entity.pdbx_description
1 polymer ?
#
loop_
_entity_poly.entity_id
_entity_poly.type
_entity_poly.pdbx_seq_one_letter_code
_entity_poly.pdbx_strand_id
1 'polypeptide(L)'
;MSDSENLDTFFGKVRDAGVGARLFSWKKITAAAATAEEEYKAVTGTLSETQERLAETECLAADQEAEINALTLRLEEIKSMNEDLHNDGDALSEEKDVLESKLFEMTKTASANANSAEQWRAAEGSRQAELQALNDQYTELTGNYNCVVSERDSLATELTAERNAHLADNDQARIFREQYLSREAEMDALRKAIDAAVKENSARQEEINTHVSERDAKYAALATEAERLNALSAKLSEERAAADLAARQDMVEVFDGHHAHVGTILEKVCADLNLGLKTEATYHGTGHPDFAVLVNSSFVFFNTVSPASPDEVASFEGRVAAEAAELFESAKEDGVRGEAYLVVPNLVASKLTEFVYESTRCTVFVVTPEALEAVVRTLHRIEEYEFARQITPFELNQICQFIGELSHAAKRKIVLDTYFSNEMLELLQKAENLPTDVAADIAEYEHTARMNPPAERDATVLTVPSLSAKVQKLEKAMLARAAADAVDAPEDAEEAEEQ
;
A
#
# COMPACT_ATOMS: atom_id res chain seq x y z
N MET A 1 139.53 -10.48 181.77
CA MET A 1 139.64 -9.81 183.08
C MET A 1 140.52 -10.69 183.96
N SER A 2 141.83 -10.44 183.96
CA SER A 2 142.61 -10.51 185.20
C SER A 2 142.31 -9.23 186.00
N ASP A 3 142.80 -9.16 187.22
CA ASP A 3 142.91 -7.92 188.02
C ASP A 3 141.76 -7.70 189.00
N SER A 4 141.81 -8.44 190.12
CA SER A 4 141.32 -7.96 191.41
C SER A 4 142.28 -8.27 192.56
N GLU A 5 143.55 -8.59 192.26
CA GLU A 5 144.51 -9.09 193.26
C GLU A 5 144.78 -8.09 194.40
N ASN A 6 144.69 -6.79 194.16
CA ASN A 6 145.01 -5.78 195.16
C ASN A 6 143.87 -5.55 196.17
N LEU A 7 142.61 -5.62 195.73
CA LEU A 7 141.41 -5.57 196.58
C LEU A 7 141.37 -6.75 197.56
N ASP A 8 141.69 -7.95 197.10
CA ASP A 8 141.74 -9.14 197.95
C ASP A 8 142.88 -9.08 198.97
N THR A 9 144.03 -8.50 198.60
CA THR A 9 145.21 -8.38 199.47
C THR A 9 145.00 -7.37 200.62
N PHE A 10 144.18 -6.34 200.43
CA PHE A 10 143.81 -5.38 201.48
C PHE A 10 142.94 -6.03 202.55
N PHE A 11 141.84 -6.68 202.15
CA PHE A 11 140.93 -7.34 203.08
C PHE A 11 141.60 -8.51 203.81
N GLY A 12 142.54 -9.22 203.17
CA GLY A 12 143.34 -10.26 203.81
C GLY A 12 144.22 -9.74 204.97
N LYS A 13 144.90 -8.59 204.80
CA LYS A 13 145.79 -8.01 205.82
C LYS A 13 145.07 -7.43 207.04
N VAL A 14 143.80 -7.03 206.90
CA VAL A 14 142.97 -6.59 208.03
C VAL A 14 142.55 -7.77 208.90
N ARG A 15 142.35 -8.94 208.28
CA ARG A 15 141.78 -10.12 208.93
C ARG A 15 142.76 -10.83 209.89
N ASP A 16 144.07 -10.78 209.66
CA ASP A 16 145.07 -11.57 210.43
C ASP A 16 145.80 -10.81 211.57
N ALA A 17 145.46 -9.55 211.84
CA ALA A 17 146.19 -8.71 212.80
C ALA A 17 145.74 -8.89 214.28
N GLY A 18 146.57 -9.58 215.09
CA GLY A 18 146.39 -9.80 216.54
C GLY A 18 146.90 -8.69 217.49
N VAL A 19 146.56 -8.78 218.79
CA VAL A 19 146.61 -7.71 219.82
C VAL A 19 147.97 -6.99 220.00
N GLY A 20 149.12 -7.68 219.87
CA GLY A 20 150.46 -7.07 219.99
C GLY A 20 150.92 -6.26 218.76
N ALA A 21 150.37 -6.52 217.57
CA ALA A 21 150.71 -5.80 216.33
C ALA A 21 149.95 -4.46 216.19
N ARG A 22 148.82 -4.28 216.88
CA ARG A 22 147.95 -3.09 216.81
C ARG A 22 148.52 -1.84 217.50
N LEU A 23 149.47 -1.99 218.43
CA LEU A 23 150.07 -0.86 219.16
C LEU A 23 151.29 -0.21 218.47
N PHE A 24 151.92 -0.84 217.46
CA PHE A 24 153.20 -0.36 216.89
C PHE A 24 153.29 -0.32 215.34
N SER A 25 152.22 -0.55 214.55
CA SER A 25 152.36 -0.77 213.08
C SER A 25 151.41 -0.02 212.12
N TRP A 26 150.79 1.10 212.53
CA TRP A 26 149.77 1.82 211.74
C TRP A 26 150.19 2.25 210.31
N LYS A 27 151.49 2.45 210.06
CA LYS A 27 152.03 2.93 208.78
C LYS A 27 151.80 1.98 207.59
N LYS A 28 151.53 0.69 207.83
CA LYS A 28 151.35 -0.30 206.75
C LYS A 28 149.90 -0.41 206.26
N ILE A 29 148.92 -0.07 207.09
CA ILE A 29 147.49 -0.26 206.75
C ILE A 29 146.98 0.88 205.85
N THR A 30 147.50 2.10 206.05
CA THR A 30 147.14 3.26 205.23
C THR A 30 147.62 3.16 203.79
N ALA A 31 148.78 2.54 203.55
CA ALA A 31 149.31 2.34 202.20
C ALA A 31 148.43 1.41 201.35
N ALA A 32 147.77 0.43 201.98
CA ALA A 32 146.95 -0.55 201.29
C ALA A 32 145.51 -0.06 201.03
N ALA A 33 145.01 0.90 201.82
CA ALA A 33 143.72 1.54 201.57
C ALA A 33 143.79 2.49 200.35
N ALA A 34 144.91 3.19 200.18
CA ALA A 34 145.11 4.12 199.06
C ALA A 34 145.15 3.39 197.71
N THR A 35 145.65 2.15 197.67
CA THR A 35 145.72 1.35 196.43
C THR A 35 144.36 0.75 196.05
N ALA A 36 143.50 0.42 197.03
CA ALA A 36 142.18 -0.13 196.78
C ALA A 36 141.15 0.91 196.29
N GLU A 37 141.32 2.19 196.64
CA GLU A 37 140.43 3.26 196.20
C GLU A 37 140.64 3.64 194.72
N GLU A 38 141.87 3.53 194.23
CA GLU A 38 142.24 3.83 192.84
C GLU A 38 141.63 2.82 191.86
N GLU A 39 141.58 1.54 192.25
CA GLU A 39 140.95 0.47 191.46
C GLU A 39 139.41 0.56 191.44
N TYR A 40 138.77 0.95 192.55
CA TYR A 40 137.30 1.10 192.57
C TYR A 40 136.83 2.23 191.65
N LYS A 41 137.59 3.34 191.58
CA LYS A 41 137.30 4.45 190.66
C LYS A 41 137.46 4.06 189.19
N ALA A 42 138.42 3.20 188.85
CA ALA A 42 138.62 2.69 187.49
C ALA A 42 137.47 1.78 187.02
N VAL A 43 136.92 0.95 187.91
CA VAL A 43 135.81 0.03 187.58
C VAL A 43 134.48 0.77 187.39
N THR A 44 134.23 1.85 188.14
CA THR A 44 133.03 2.68 187.93
C THR A 44 133.05 3.49 186.63
N GLY A 45 134.23 3.86 186.11
CA GLY A 45 134.35 4.58 184.84
C GLY A 45 134.02 3.71 183.62
N THR A 46 134.47 2.45 183.62
CA THR A 46 134.26 1.51 182.50
C THR A 46 132.81 1.00 182.41
N LEU A 47 132.07 1.01 183.52
CA LEU A 47 130.64 0.66 183.52
C LEU A 47 129.77 1.73 182.83
N SER A 48 130.14 3.01 182.96
CA SER A 48 129.42 4.11 182.32
C SER A 48 129.59 4.09 180.79
N GLU A 49 130.82 3.87 180.30
CA GLU A 49 131.10 3.81 178.86
C GLU A 49 130.43 2.61 178.17
N THR A 50 130.25 1.49 178.88
CA THR A 50 129.61 0.30 178.31
C THR A 50 128.08 0.43 178.24
N GLN A 51 127.45 1.16 179.16
CA GLN A 51 126.02 1.45 179.08
C GLN A 51 125.68 2.41 177.94
N GLU A 52 126.53 3.40 177.67
CA GLU A 52 126.31 4.34 176.56
C GLU A 52 126.44 3.65 175.19
N ARG A 53 127.42 2.75 175.04
CA ARG A 53 127.58 1.95 173.82
C ARG A 53 126.44 0.96 173.57
N LEU A 54 125.80 0.45 174.62
CA LEU A 54 124.67 -0.48 174.49
C LEU A 54 123.43 0.23 173.89
N ALA A 55 123.12 1.44 174.38
CA ALA A 55 122.00 2.23 173.89
C ALA A 55 122.16 2.63 172.41
N GLU A 56 123.38 2.92 171.96
CA GLU A 56 123.68 3.25 170.56
C GLU A 56 123.44 2.04 169.62
N THR A 57 123.77 0.83 170.07
CA THR A 57 123.57 -0.39 169.27
C THR A 57 122.12 -0.83 169.16
N GLU A 58 121.30 -0.59 170.19
CA GLU A 58 119.87 -0.90 170.16
C GLU A 58 119.11 0.02 169.18
N CYS A 59 119.54 1.28 169.05
CA CYS A 59 118.98 2.23 168.10
C CYS A 59 119.26 1.81 166.63
N LEU A 60 120.49 1.41 166.32
CA LEU A 60 120.88 0.93 164.98
C LEU A 60 120.17 -0.36 164.56
N ALA A 61 119.89 -1.27 165.50
CA ALA A 61 119.19 -2.52 165.21
C ALA A 61 117.73 -2.27 164.78
N ALA A 62 117.05 -1.30 165.41
CA ALA A 62 115.66 -0.96 165.07
C ALA A 62 115.53 -0.36 163.67
N ASP A 63 116.48 0.49 163.25
CA ASP A 63 116.49 1.08 161.90
C ASP A 63 116.68 0.04 160.79
N GLN A 64 117.55 -0.96 161.00
CA GLN A 64 117.77 -2.03 160.03
C GLN A 64 116.55 -2.96 159.87
N GLU A 65 115.81 -3.21 160.96
CA GLU A 65 114.62 -4.06 160.93
C GLU A 65 113.47 -3.40 160.14
N ALA A 66 113.35 -2.07 160.21
CA ALA A 66 112.41 -1.31 159.39
C ALA A 66 112.73 -1.39 157.89
N GLU A 67 114.01 -1.35 157.51
CA GLU A 67 114.45 -1.42 156.12
C GLU A 67 114.22 -2.81 155.49
N ILE A 68 114.44 -3.89 156.26
CA ILE A 68 114.18 -5.27 155.82
C ILE A 68 112.69 -5.48 155.52
N ASN A 69 111.81 -4.97 156.36
CA ASN A 69 110.37 -5.09 156.14
C ASN A 69 109.91 -4.33 154.88
N ALA A 70 110.48 -3.15 154.62
CA ALA A 70 110.18 -2.37 153.43
C ALA A 70 110.61 -3.06 152.12
N LEU A 71 111.77 -3.73 152.11
CA LEU A 71 112.26 -4.48 150.94
C LEU A 71 111.45 -5.75 150.67
N THR A 72 110.98 -6.42 151.72
CA THR A 72 110.18 -7.65 151.60
C THR A 72 108.84 -7.37 150.91
N LEU A 73 108.21 -6.24 151.22
CA LEU A 73 106.96 -5.81 150.58
C LEU A 73 107.13 -5.58 149.06
N ARG A 74 108.20 -4.88 148.65
CA ARG A 74 108.51 -4.64 147.23
C ARG A 74 108.77 -5.91 146.44
N LEU A 75 109.38 -6.91 147.06
CA LEU A 75 109.68 -8.19 146.41
C LEU A 75 108.39 -8.96 146.07
N GLU A 76 107.37 -8.87 146.92
CA GLU A 76 106.09 -9.52 146.68
C GLU A 76 105.27 -8.80 145.58
N GLU A 77 105.33 -7.47 145.52
CA GLU A 77 104.74 -6.69 144.42
C GLU A 77 105.34 -7.07 143.05
N ILE A 78 106.66 -7.24 142.97
CA ILE A 78 107.34 -7.62 141.71
C ILE A 78 106.95 -9.04 141.26
N LYS A 79 106.77 -9.98 142.19
CA LYS A 79 106.34 -11.35 141.85
C LYS A 79 104.95 -11.35 141.25
N SER A 80 104.00 -10.66 141.88
CA SER A 80 102.63 -10.52 141.37
C SER A 80 102.63 -9.96 139.95
N MET A 81 103.43 -8.93 139.70
CA MET A 81 103.50 -8.27 138.39
C MET A 81 104.08 -9.17 137.28
N ASN A 82 105.03 -10.05 137.61
CA ASN A 82 105.57 -11.01 136.66
C ASN A 82 104.58 -12.13 136.30
N GLU A 83 103.75 -12.53 137.25
CA GLU A 83 102.74 -13.57 137.04
C GLU A 83 101.63 -13.07 136.11
N ASP A 84 101.20 -11.82 136.28
CA ASP A 84 100.26 -11.14 135.36
C ASP A 84 100.81 -11.05 133.92
N LEU A 85 102.08 -10.66 133.76
CA LEU A 85 102.72 -10.58 132.44
C LEU A 85 102.84 -11.94 131.74
N HIS A 86 103.00 -13.03 132.50
CA HIS A 86 103.07 -14.38 131.91
C HIS A 86 101.70 -14.81 131.39
N ASN A 87 100.65 -14.56 132.16
CA ASN A 87 99.26 -14.84 131.76
C ASN A 87 98.85 -14.05 130.52
N ASP A 88 99.23 -12.76 130.44
CA ASP A 88 98.98 -11.94 129.25
C ASP A 88 99.72 -12.46 128.01
N GLY A 89 100.94 -12.99 128.21
CA GLY A 89 101.74 -13.61 127.14
C GLY A 89 101.08 -14.85 126.54
N ASP A 90 100.53 -15.72 127.37
CA ASP A 90 99.84 -16.93 126.93
C ASP A 90 98.52 -16.61 126.18
N ALA A 91 97.74 -15.64 126.68
CA ALA A 91 96.51 -15.19 126.04
C ALA A 91 96.74 -14.64 124.62
N LEU A 92 97.82 -13.86 124.42
CA LEU A 92 98.20 -13.34 123.10
C LEU A 92 98.68 -14.43 122.14
N SER A 93 99.33 -15.48 122.66
CA SER A 93 99.75 -16.62 121.83
C SER A 93 98.55 -17.40 121.30
N GLU A 94 97.53 -17.64 122.14
CA GLU A 94 96.30 -18.30 121.71
C GLU A 94 95.53 -17.47 120.67
N GLU A 95 95.45 -16.14 120.83
CA GLU A 95 94.77 -15.26 119.87
C GLU A 95 95.45 -15.29 118.49
N LYS A 96 96.79 -15.35 118.47
CA LYS A 96 97.57 -15.45 117.23
C LYS A 96 97.24 -16.74 116.44
N ASP A 97 97.20 -17.88 117.11
CA ASP A 97 96.95 -19.19 116.47
C ASP A 97 95.53 -19.27 115.89
N VAL A 98 94.54 -18.65 116.57
CA VAL A 98 93.17 -18.54 116.06
C VAL A 98 93.10 -17.68 114.78
N LEU A 99 93.83 -16.56 114.74
CA LEU A 99 93.87 -15.69 113.57
C LEU A 99 94.56 -16.35 112.37
N GLU A 100 95.67 -17.07 112.59
CA GLU A 100 96.35 -17.80 111.52
C GLU A 100 95.45 -18.90 110.93
N SER A 101 94.73 -19.65 111.77
CA SER A 101 93.74 -20.64 111.32
C SER A 101 92.62 -20.01 110.48
N LYS A 102 92.12 -18.84 110.89
CA LYS A 102 91.08 -18.11 110.15
C LYS A 102 91.58 -17.60 108.80
N LEU A 103 92.83 -17.13 108.75
CA LEU A 103 93.46 -16.63 107.52
C LEU A 103 93.67 -17.76 106.50
N PHE A 104 94.04 -18.95 106.96
CA PHE A 104 94.13 -20.14 106.13
C PHE A 104 92.77 -20.53 105.51
N GLU A 105 91.70 -20.58 106.30
CA GLU A 105 90.34 -20.88 105.78
C GLU A 105 89.83 -19.82 104.80
N MET A 106 90.08 -18.53 105.04
CA MET A 106 89.73 -17.48 104.07
C MET A 106 90.49 -17.63 102.74
N THR A 107 91.76 -18.02 102.79
CA THR A 107 92.57 -18.23 101.57
C THR A 107 92.06 -19.43 100.76
N LYS A 108 91.67 -20.50 101.45
CA LYS A 108 91.07 -21.69 100.82
C LYS A 108 89.72 -21.36 100.16
N THR A 109 88.85 -20.61 100.84
CA THR A 109 87.56 -20.18 100.26
C THR A 109 87.73 -19.21 99.08
N ALA A 110 88.71 -18.30 99.13
CA ALA A 110 89.00 -17.38 98.04
C ALA A 110 89.44 -18.11 96.75
N SER A 111 90.30 -19.13 96.87
CA SER A 111 90.73 -19.93 95.70
C SER A 111 89.61 -20.78 95.11
N ALA A 112 88.73 -21.36 95.94
CA ALA A 112 87.53 -22.07 95.47
C ALA A 112 86.57 -21.13 94.71
N ASN A 113 86.38 -19.90 95.17
CA ASN A 113 85.55 -18.90 94.51
C ASN A 113 86.16 -18.44 93.18
N ALA A 114 87.48 -18.27 93.10
CA ALA A 114 88.18 -17.91 91.86
C ALA A 114 87.99 -18.98 90.77
N ASN A 115 88.18 -20.26 91.12
CA ASN A 115 87.97 -21.38 90.19
C ASN A 115 86.52 -21.46 89.73
N SER A 116 85.56 -21.25 90.63
CA SER A 116 84.13 -21.22 90.28
C SER A 116 83.84 -20.07 89.30
N ALA A 117 84.41 -18.88 89.51
CA ALA A 117 84.22 -17.73 88.63
C ALA A 117 84.79 -17.95 87.22
N GLU A 118 85.93 -18.64 87.09
CA GLU A 118 86.47 -19.03 85.78
C GLU A 118 85.58 -20.03 85.04
N GLN A 119 85.04 -21.03 85.75
CA GLN A 119 84.07 -21.97 85.17
C GLN A 119 82.82 -21.25 84.66
N TRP A 120 82.29 -20.28 85.40
CA TRP A 120 81.15 -19.47 84.96
C TRP A 120 81.45 -18.65 83.71
N ARG A 121 82.63 -18.02 83.61
CA ARG A 121 83.01 -17.25 82.41
C ARG A 121 83.15 -18.14 81.17
N ALA A 122 83.73 -19.33 81.34
CA ALA A 122 83.83 -20.30 80.24
C ALA A 122 82.45 -20.79 79.79
N ALA A 123 81.55 -21.07 80.73
CA ALA A 123 80.17 -21.45 80.45
C ALA A 123 79.39 -20.34 79.73
N GLU A 124 79.54 -19.08 80.16
CA GLU A 124 78.91 -17.93 79.51
C GLU A 124 79.43 -17.72 78.08
N GLY A 125 80.74 -17.85 77.86
CA GLY A 125 81.34 -17.79 76.52
C GLY A 125 80.80 -18.87 75.59
N SER A 126 80.66 -20.11 76.08
CA SER A 126 80.04 -21.21 75.32
C SER A 126 78.57 -20.92 74.98
N ARG A 127 77.81 -20.41 75.96
CA ARG A 127 76.38 -20.08 75.78
C ARG A 127 76.17 -18.94 74.80
N GLN A 128 77.05 -17.93 74.79
CA GLN A 128 76.99 -16.83 73.85
C GLN A 128 77.28 -17.28 72.42
N ALA A 129 78.25 -18.20 72.24
CA ALA A 129 78.53 -18.81 70.94
C ALA A 129 77.34 -19.65 70.42
N GLU A 130 76.68 -20.43 71.30
CA GLU A 130 75.46 -21.17 70.95
C GLU A 130 74.31 -20.25 70.52
N LEU A 131 74.09 -19.13 71.23
CA LEU A 131 73.06 -18.16 70.87
C LEU A 131 73.34 -17.50 69.52
N GLN A 132 74.60 -17.20 69.22
CA GLN A 132 74.98 -16.63 67.93
C GLN A 132 74.77 -17.63 66.80
N ALA A 133 75.18 -18.89 66.97
CA ALA A 133 74.93 -19.94 65.98
C ALA A 133 73.42 -20.15 65.75
N LEU A 134 72.60 -20.09 66.80
CA LEU A 134 71.15 -20.20 66.68
C LEU A 134 70.55 -18.99 65.95
N ASN A 135 71.06 -17.78 66.20
CA ASN A 135 70.62 -16.58 65.50
C ASN A 135 70.97 -16.63 64.00
N ASP A 136 72.17 -17.10 63.66
CA ASP A 136 72.59 -17.30 62.27
C ASP A 136 71.67 -18.31 61.57
N GLN A 137 71.37 -19.45 62.21
CA GLN A 137 70.37 -20.40 61.71
C GLN A 137 68.99 -19.77 61.53
N TYR A 138 68.54 -18.94 62.46
CA TYR A 138 67.24 -18.25 62.35
C TYR A 138 67.21 -17.29 61.14
N THR A 139 68.29 -16.55 60.91
CA THR A 139 68.39 -15.65 59.74
C THR A 139 68.39 -16.39 58.42
N GLU A 140 69.10 -17.51 58.32
CA GLU A 140 69.08 -18.39 57.14
C GLU A 140 67.68 -18.96 56.90
N LEU A 141 67.03 -19.48 57.96
CA LEU A 141 65.67 -20.03 57.87
C LEU A 141 64.66 -18.97 57.42
N THR A 142 64.81 -17.73 57.91
CA THR A 142 63.97 -16.58 57.52
C THR A 142 64.18 -16.22 56.04
N GLY A 143 65.43 -16.22 55.56
CA GLY A 143 65.75 -16.02 54.15
C GLY A 143 65.11 -17.08 53.25
N ASN A 144 65.24 -18.35 53.63
CA ASN A 144 64.65 -19.48 52.91
C ASN A 144 63.12 -19.41 52.91
N TYR A 145 62.50 -19.07 54.05
CA TYR A 145 61.05 -18.89 54.14
C TYR A 145 60.55 -17.79 53.20
N ASN A 146 61.23 -16.64 53.16
CA ASN A 146 60.85 -15.53 52.27
C ASN A 146 61.00 -15.91 50.79
N CYS A 147 62.03 -16.68 50.43
CA CYS A 147 62.20 -17.20 49.07
C CYS A 147 61.01 -18.10 48.67
N VAL A 148 60.68 -19.08 49.51
CA VAL A 148 59.55 -20.00 49.28
C VAL A 148 58.22 -19.26 49.21
N VAL A 149 58.02 -18.23 50.04
CA VAL A 149 56.81 -17.39 49.97
C VAL A 149 56.73 -16.64 48.63
N SER A 150 57.84 -16.10 48.13
CA SER A 150 57.86 -15.42 46.84
C SER A 150 57.56 -16.35 45.66
N GLU A 151 58.10 -17.58 45.68
CA GLU A 151 57.81 -18.61 44.69
C GLU A 151 56.35 -19.08 44.77
N ARG A 152 55.80 -19.25 45.98
CA ARG A 152 54.38 -19.56 46.17
C ARG A 152 53.51 -18.47 45.57
N ASP A 153 53.84 -17.20 45.79
CA ASP A 153 53.05 -16.08 45.30
C ASP A 153 53.15 -15.95 43.78
N SER A 154 54.33 -16.17 43.18
CA SER A 154 54.46 -16.22 41.72
C SER A 154 53.65 -17.36 41.11
N LEU A 155 53.76 -18.58 41.66
CA LEU A 155 52.97 -19.73 41.20
C LEU A 155 51.46 -19.51 41.39
N ALA A 156 51.04 -18.86 42.48
CA ALA A 156 49.64 -18.52 42.68
C ALA A 156 49.15 -17.53 41.60
N THR A 157 49.96 -16.53 41.24
CA THR A 157 49.60 -15.60 40.15
C THR A 157 49.50 -16.32 38.80
N GLU A 158 50.46 -17.19 38.47
CA GLU A 158 50.45 -17.99 37.23
C GLU A 158 49.22 -18.89 37.16
N LEU A 159 48.92 -19.65 38.22
CA LEU A 159 47.74 -20.52 38.28
C LEU A 159 46.44 -19.72 38.15
N THR A 160 46.34 -18.53 38.73
CA THR A 160 45.15 -17.69 38.54
C THR A 160 45.02 -17.16 37.11
N ALA A 161 46.13 -16.84 36.45
CA ALA A 161 46.14 -16.41 35.06
C ALA A 161 45.70 -17.55 34.12
N GLU A 162 46.26 -18.75 34.31
CA GLU A 162 45.88 -19.95 33.54
C GLU A 162 44.41 -20.31 33.74
N ARG A 163 43.91 -20.29 35.00
CA ARG A 163 42.51 -20.53 35.28
C ARG A 163 41.60 -19.53 34.58
N ASN A 164 41.96 -18.25 34.60
CA ASN A 164 41.16 -17.21 33.95
C ASN A 164 41.17 -17.36 32.42
N ALA A 165 42.32 -17.75 31.83
CA ALA A 165 42.41 -18.06 30.40
C ALA A 165 41.50 -19.24 30.02
N HIS A 166 41.54 -20.34 30.78
CA HIS A 166 40.65 -21.48 30.56
C HIS A 166 39.16 -21.15 30.70
N LEU A 167 38.80 -20.27 31.66
CA LEU A 167 37.42 -19.80 31.79
C LEU A 167 37.00 -18.97 30.56
N ALA A 168 37.86 -18.09 30.06
CA ALA A 168 37.60 -17.31 28.86
C ALA A 168 37.42 -18.21 27.61
N ASP A 169 38.27 -19.22 27.45
CA ASP A 169 38.14 -20.21 26.37
C ASP A 169 36.84 -21.02 26.48
N ASN A 170 36.44 -21.39 27.70
CA ASN A 170 35.18 -22.09 27.95
C ASN A 170 33.96 -21.20 27.60
N ASP A 171 33.99 -19.92 28.00
CA ASP A 171 32.95 -18.96 27.64
C ASP A 171 32.85 -18.76 26.13
N GLN A 172 33.98 -18.67 25.41
CA GLN A 172 33.99 -18.61 23.95
C GLN A 172 33.41 -19.88 23.33
N ALA A 173 33.78 -21.06 23.83
CA ALA A 173 33.25 -22.33 23.34
C ALA A 173 31.73 -22.44 23.59
N ARG A 174 31.23 -21.93 24.72
CA ARG A 174 29.80 -21.85 25.02
C ARG A 174 29.06 -20.94 24.04
N ILE A 175 29.57 -19.72 23.81
CA ILE A 175 28.98 -18.78 22.86
C ILE A 175 28.94 -19.39 21.45
N PHE A 176 30.03 -20.03 21.02
CA PHE A 176 30.09 -20.68 19.71
C PHE A 176 29.08 -21.82 19.59
N ARG A 177 28.91 -22.64 20.65
CA ARG A 177 27.89 -23.70 20.69
C ARG A 177 26.47 -23.14 20.62
N GLU A 178 26.18 -22.07 21.36
CA GLU A 178 24.87 -21.41 21.30
C GLU A 178 24.57 -20.86 19.90
N GLN A 179 25.56 -20.22 19.26
CA GLN A 179 25.43 -19.75 17.88
C GLN A 179 25.21 -20.90 16.89
N TYR A 180 25.93 -22.02 17.05
CA TYR A 180 25.77 -23.19 16.21
C TYR A 180 24.35 -23.78 16.32
N LEU A 181 23.84 -23.94 17.55
CA LEU A 181 22.49 -24.45 17.79
C LEU A 181 21.41 -23.50 17.23
N SER A 182 21.59 -22.19 17.38
CA SER A 182 20.69 -21.19 16.78
C SER A 182 20.66 -21.32 15.26
N ARG A 183 21.84 -21.44 14.64
CA ARG A 183 21.96 -21.59 13.19
C ARG A 183 21.40 -22.92 12.68
N GLU A 184 21.56 -24.00 13.44
CA GLU A 184 20.98 -25.30 13.12
C GLU A 184 19.45 -25.24 13.17
N ALA A 185 18.87 -24.59 14.18
CA ALA A 185 17.44 -24.35 14.27
C ALA A 185 16.90 -23.49 13.11
N GLU A 186 17.64 -22.44 12.70
CA GLU A 186 17.31 -21.63 11.53
C GLU A 186 17.35 -22.46 10.23
N MET A 187 18.37 -23.30 10.05
CA MET A 187 18.48 -24.18 8.88
C MET A 187 17.31 -25.17 8.81
N ASP A 188 16.89 -25.73 9.94
CA ASP A 188 15.73 -26.64 9.99
C ASP A 188 14.41 -25.90 9.74
N ALA A 189 14.27 -24.68 10.23
CA ALA A 189 13.11 -23.84 9.92
C ALA A 189 13.04 -23.51 8.41
N LEU A 190 14.18 -23.15 7.81
CA LEU A 190 14.28 -22.89 6.37
C LEU A 190 13.98 -24.13 5.53
N ARG A 191 14.48 -25.31 5.93
CA ARG A 191 14.16 -26.59 5.26
C ARG A 191 12.65 -26.86 5.28
N LYS A 192 11.99 -26.71 6.43
CA LYS A 192 10.54 -26.86 6.54
C LYS A 192 9.78 -25.86 5.66
N ALA A 193 10.25 -24.61 5.58
CA ALA A 193 9.64 -23.60 4.73
C ALA A 193 9.80 -23.94 3.23
N ILE A 194 10.97 -24.43 2.82
CA ILE A 194 11.20 -24.91 1.45
C ILE A 194 10.28 -26.08 1.12
N ASP A 195 10.17 -27.08 2.00
CA ASP A 195 9.30 -28.23 1.78
C ASP A 195 7.82 -27.82 1.65
N ALA A 196 7.37 -26.86 2.46
CA ALA A 196 6.02 -26.31 2.37
C ALA A 196 5.81 -25.58 1.03
N ALA A 197 6.76 -24.74 0.61
CA ALA A 197 6.69 -24.02 -0.66
C ALA A 197 6.72 -24.96 -1.87
N VAL A 198 7.50 -26.05 -1.81
CA VAL A 198 7.55 -27.08 -2.85
C VAL A 198 6.20 -27.79 -2.98
N LYS A 199 5.58 -28.19 -1.85
CA LYS A 199 4.24 -28.81 -1.85
C LYS A 199 3.17 -27.87 -2.42
N GLU A 200 3.23 -26.60 -2.06
CA GLU A 200 2.29 -25.60 -2.56
C GLU A 200 2.46 -25.39 -4.07
N ASN A 201 3.70 -25.31 -4.56
CA ASN A 201 3.98 -25.20 -5.99
C ASN A 201 3.56 -26.45 -6.77
N SER A 202 3.74 -27.66 -6.23
CA SER A 202 3.24 -28.86 -6.91
C SER A 202 1.72 -28.87 -7.01
N ALA A 203 1.00 -28.46 -5.96
CA ALA A 203 -0.46 -28.35 -5.99
C ALA A 203 -0.93 -27.31 -7.02
N ARG A 204 -0.30 -26.12 -7.05
CA ARG A 204 -0.59 -25.10 -8.07
C ARG A 204 -0.32 -25.60 -9.49
N GLN A 205 0.74 -26.37 -9.69
CA GLN A 205 1.06 -26.92 -11.01
C GLN A 205 0.00 -27.93 -11.47
N GLU A 206 -0.52 -28.76 -10.56
CA GLU A 206 -1.64 -29.67 -10.84
C GLU A 206 -2.91 -28.88 -11.21
N GLU A 207 -3.26 -27.84 -10.46
CA GLU A 207 -4.40 -26.96 -10.78
C GLU A 207 -4.24 -26.31 -12.17
N ILE A 208 -3.07 -25.74 -12.48
CA ILE A 208 -2.79 -25.17 -13.79
C ILE A 208 -2.95 -26.22 -14.89
N ASN A 209 -2.44 -27.43 -14.70
CA ASN A 209 -2.57 -28.50 -15.69
C ASN A 209 -4.04 -28.89 -15.91
N THR A 210 -4.86 -28.95 -14.86
CA THR A 210 -6.30 -29.19 -14.98
C THR A 210 -7.00 -28.08 -15.76
N HIS A 211 -6.71 -26.81 -15.46
CA HIS A 211 -7.29 -25.67 -16.16
C HIS A 211 -6.87 -25.60 -17.64
N VAL A 212 -5.61 -25.93 -17.94
CA VAL A 212 -5.13 -26.02 -19.34
C VAL A 212 -5.91 -27.11 -20.09
N SER A 213 -6.06 -28.29 -19.48
CA SER A 213 -6.83 -29.40 -20.09
C SER A 213 -8.30 -29.02 -20.35
N GLU A 214 -8.96 -28.38 -19.38
CA GLU A 214 -10.34 -27.89 -19.54
C GLU A 214 -10.46 -26.83 -20.63
N ARG A 215 -9.50 -25.90 -20.69
CA ARG A 215 -9.46 -24.84 -21.69
C ARG A 215 -9.27 -25.42 -23.09
N ASP A 216 -8.37 -26.38 -23.25
CA ASP A 216 -8.11 -27.02 -24.53
C ASP A 216 -9.32 -27.84 -25.00
N ALA A 217 -10.04 -28.51 -24.08
CA ALA A 217 -11.31 -29.18 -24.38
C ALA A 217 -12.39 -28.18 -24.84
N LYS A 218 -12.50 -27.01 -24.19
CA LYS A 218 -13.42 -25.94 -24.62
C LYS A 218 -13.06 -25.38 -25.99
N TYR A 219 -11.78 -25.17 -26.29
CA TYR A 219 -11.34 -24.72 -27.61
C TYR A 219 -11.64 -25.74 -28.70
N ALA A 220 -11.44 -27.03 -28.44
CA ALA A 220 -11.82 -28.09 -29.37
C ALA A 220 -13.33 -28.09 -29.65
N ALA A 221 -14.17 -27.97 -28.62
CA ALA A 221 -15.62 -27.88 -28.79
C ALA A 221 -16.04 -26.64 -29.60
N LEU A 222 -15.44 -25.48 -29.33
CA LEU A 222 -15.70 -24.25 -30.09
C LEU A 222 -15.28 -24.38 -31.56
N ALA A 223 -14.15 -25.04 -31.84
CA ALA A 223 -13.71 -25.31 -33.20
C ALA A 223 -14.74 -26.17 -33.96
N THR A 224 -15.23 -27.24 -33.32
CA THR A 224 -16.27 -28.09 -33.95
C THR A 224 -17.58 -27.35 -34.21
N GLU A 225 -17.99 -26.45 -33.30
CA GLU A 225 -19.21 -25.66 -33.49
C GLU A 225 -19.03 -24.58 -34.57
N ALA A 226 -17.84 -23.97 -34.66
CA ALA A 226 -17.53 -23.03 -35.74
C ALA A 226 -17.56 -23.70 -37.12
N GLU A 227 -17.02 -24.91 -37.24
CA GLU A 227 -17.14 -25.72 -38.47
C GLU A 227 -18.60 -26.03 -38.82
N ARG A 228 -19.42 -26.40 -37.81
CA ARG A 228 -20.86 -26.64 -37.99
C ARG A 228 -21.59 -25.40 -38.50
N LEU A 229 -21.31 -24.23 -37.91
CA LEU A 229 -21.92 -22.97 -38.33
C LEU A 229 -21.50 -22.55 -39.74
N ASN A 230 -20.23 -22.72 -40.08
CA ASN A 230 -19.74 -22.45 -41.44
C ASN A 230 -20.37 -23.37 -42.47
N ALA A 231 -20.57 -24.65 -42.15
CA ALA A 231 -21.27 -25.58 -43.03
C ALA A 231 -22.75 -25.18 -43.22
N LEU A 232 -23.41 -24.70 -42.16
CA LEU A 232 -24.81 -24.27 -42.23
C LEU A 232 -24.97 -22.95 -43.00
N SER A 233 -24.06 -22.00 -42.82
CA SER A 233 -24.08 -20.74 -43.59
C SER A 233 -23.83 -20.97 -45.08
N ALA A 234 -22.91 -21.89 -45.43
CA ALA A 234 -22.69 -22.30 -46.81
C ALA A 234 -23.97 -22.90 -47.42
N LYS A 235 -24.62 -23.85 -46.74
CA LYS A 235 -25.89 -24.44 -47.20
C LYS A 235 -26.99 -23.41 -47.40
N LEU A 236 -27.17 -22.49 -46.45
CA LEU A 236 -28.17 -21.44 -46.56
C LEU A 236 -27.90 -20.50 -47.76
N SER A 237 -26.63 -20.22 -48.04
CA SER A 237 -26.25 -19.42 -49.20
C SER A 237 -26.54 -20.12 -50.52
N GLU A 238 -26.31 -21.44 -50.59
CA GLU A 238 -26.64 -22.28 -51.75
C GLU A 238 -28.16 -22.36 -51.95
N GLU A 239 -28.93 -22.58 -50.89
CA GLU A 239 -30.40 -22.61 -50.94
C GLU A 239 -30.99 -21.28 -51.43
N ARG A 240 -30.46 -20.15 -50.96
CA ARG A 240 -30.88 -18.82 -51.44
C ARG A 240 -30.53 -18.61 -52.91
N ALA A 241 -29.32 -18.95 -53.33
CA ALA A 241 -28.91 -18.82 -54.73
C ALA A 241 -29.76 -19.71 -55.65
N ALA A 242 -30.11 -20.92 -55.20
CA ALA A 242 -31.00 -21.82 -55.93
C ALA A 242 -32.43 -21.26 -56.02
N ALA A 243 -32.96 -20.68 -54.93
CA ALA A 243 -34.27 -20.05 -54.92
C ALA A 243 -34.33 -18.82 -55.84
N ASP A 244 -33.30 -17.98 -55.84
CA ASP A 244 -33.21 -16.81 -56.73
C ASP A 244 -33.12 -17.23 -58.21
N LEU A 245 -32.40 -18.31 -58.51
CA LEU A 245 -32.33 -18.88 -59.85
C LEU A 245 -33.69 -19.43 -60.29
N ALA A 246 -34.38 -20.18 -59.43
CA ALA A 246 -35.69 -20.73 -59.71
C ALA A 246 -36.71 -19.61 -59.96
N ALA A 247 -36.75 -18.57 -59.10
CA ALA A 247 -37.62 -17.42 -59.30
C ALA A 247 -37.35 -16.72 -60.64
N ARG A 248 -36.08 -16.57 -61.05
CA ARG A 248 -35.74 -16.01 -62.37
C ARG A 248 -36.21 -16.89 -63.52
N GLN A 249 -36.13 -18.21 -63.38
CA GLN A 249 -36.63 -19.15 -64.40
C GLN A 249 -38.15 -19.05 -64.53
N ASP A 250 -38.88 -19.04 -63.42
CA ASP A 250 -40.34 -18.86 -63.41
C ASP A 250 -40.75 -17.55 -64.09
N MET A 251 -40.00 -16.45 -63.86
CA MET A 251 -40.24 -15.17 -64.54
C MET A 251 -40.08 -15.25 -66.06
N VAL A 252 -39.05 -15.95 -66.54
CA VAL A 252 -38.80 -16.13 -67.98
C VAL A 252 -39.94 -16.91 -68.61
N GLU A 253 -40.39 -18.00 -67.99
CA GLU A 253 -41.52 -18.79 -68.50
C GLU A 253 -42.80 -17.95 -68.64
N VAL A 254 -43.07 -17.08 -67.67
CA VAL A 254 -44.22 -16.15 -67.72
C VAL A 254 -44.08 -15.13 -68.87
N PHE A 255 -42.88 -14.59 -69.09
CA PHE A 255 -42.66 -13.60 -70.15
C PHE A 255 -42.73 -14.21 -71.55
N ASP A 256 -42.16 -15.40 -71.74
CA ASP A 256 -42.17 -16.13 -73.01
C ASP A 256 -43.59 -16.62 -73.36
N GLY A 257 -44.36 -17.05 -72.34
CA GLY A 257 -45.73 -17.54 -72.52
C GLY A 257 -46.81 -16.46 -72.63
N HIS A 258 -46.48 -15.18 -72.37
CA HIS A 258 -47.46 -14.10 -72.22
C HIS A 258 -48.38 -13.92 -73.44
N HIS A 259 -47.80 -13.86 -74.65
CA HIS A 259 -48.57 -13.68 -75.89
C HIS A 259 -49.58 -14.82 -76.10
N ALA A 260 -49.15 -16.07 -75.93
CA ALA A 260 -50.01 -17.24 -76.08
C ALA A 260 -51.11 -17.30 -75.01
N HIS A 261 -50.79 -16.87 -73.78
CA HIS A 261 -51.77 -16.79 -72.69
C HIS A 261 -52.88 -15.78 -72.97
N VAL A 262 -52.51 -14.58 -73.42
CA VAL A 262 -53.46 -13.53 -73.81
C VAL A 262 -54.34 -13.99 -74.98
N GLY A 263 -53.75 -14.62 -76.00
CA GLY A 263 -54.49 -15.19 -77.12
C GLY A 263 -55.54 -16.20 -76.68
N THR A 264 -55.18 -17.12 -75.77
CA THR A 264 -56.12 -18.12 -75.21
C THR A 264 -57.30 -17.47 -74.48
N ILE A 265 -57.05 -16.39 -73.73
CA ILE A 265 -58.10 -15.64 -73.05
C ILE A 265 -59.03 -14.97 -74.06
N LEU A 266 -58.47 -14.27 -75.06
CA LEU A 266 -59.26 -13.57 -76.08
C LEU A 266 -60.09 -14.53 -76.93
N GLU A 267 -59.51 -15.64 -77.37
CA GLU A 267 -60.23 -16.67 -78.14
C GLU A 267 -61.45 -17.18 -77.36
N LYS A 268 -61.26 -17.50 -76.08
CA LYS A 268 -62.33 -17.98 -75.22
C LYS A 268 -63.42 -16.91 -75.03
N VAL A 269 -63.04 -15.69 -74.66
CA VAL A 269 -64.00 -14.60 -74.38
C VAL A 269 -64.75 -14.19 -75.65
N CYS A 270 -64.06 -14.11 -76.79
CA CYS A 270 -64.70 -13.78 -78.07
C CYS A 270 -65.63 -14.90 -78.55
N ALA A 271 -65.27 -16.18 -78.36
CA ALA A 271 -66.14 -17.30 -78.66
C ALA A 271 -67.41 -17.29 -77.78
N ASP A 272 -67.28 -16.99 -76.48
CA ASP A 272 -68.42 -16.89 -75.57
C ASP A 272 -69.38 -15.74 -75.93
N LEU A 273 -68.86 -14.65 -76.50
CA LEU A 273 -69.63 -13.45 -76.88
C LEU A 273 -70.03 -13.41 -78.36
N ASN A 274 -69.70 -14.43 -79.16
CA ASN A 274 -69.86 -14.46 -80.62
C ASN A 274 -69.23 -13.25 -81.35
N LEU A 275 -68.08 -12.77 -80.85
CA LEU A 275 -67.32 -11.69 -81.47
C LEU A 275 -66.29 -12.23 -82.47
N GLY A 276 -66.04 -11.46 -83.54
CA GLY A 276 -65.00 -11.80 -84.52
C GLY A 276 -63.62 -11.44 -84.01
N LEU A 277 -62.78 -12.44 -83.70
CA LEU A 277 -61.37 -12.25 -83.41
C LEU A 277 -60.52 -12.46 -84.66
N LYS A 278 -59.63 -11.52 -84.95
CA LYS A 278 -58.58 -11.65 -85.97
C LYS A 278 -57.22 -11.56 -85.31
N THR A 279 -56.34 -12.49 -85.62
CA THR A 279 -54.91 -12.40 -85.28
C THR A 279 -54.17 -11.61 -86.35
N GLU A 280 -52.93 -11.18 -86.08
CA GLU A 280 -52.06 -10.48 -87.03
C GLU A 280 -52.09 -11.10 -88.45
N ALA A 281 -52.01 -12.43 -88.55
CA ALA A 281 -52.00 -13.15 -89.83
C ALA A 281 -53.31 -13.07 -90.63
N THR A 282 -54.42 -12.74 -89.98
CA THR A 282 -55.78 -12.72 -90.56
C THR A 282 -56.38 -11.33 -90.65
N TYR A 283 -55.72 -10.34 -90.05
CA TYR A 283 -56.03 -8.93 -90.21
C TYR A 283 -55.48 -8.44 -91.56
N HIS A 284 -56.30 -7.73 -92.35
CA HIS A 284 -55.95 -7.28 -93.70
C HIS A 284 -55.89 -5.75 -93.82
N GLY A 285 -55.73 -5.05 -92.69
CA GLY A 285 -55.58 -3.61 -92.65
C GLY A 285 -54.12 -3.14 -92.72
N THR A 286 -53.92 -1.85 -92.53
CA THR A 286 -52.59 -1.20 -92.51
C THR A 286 -51.84 -1.38 -91.20
N GLY A 287 -52.55 -1.58 -90.09
CA GLY A 287 -51.95 -1.86 -88.79
C GLY A 287 -51.46 -3.32 -88.63
N HIS A 288 -50.51 -3.52 -87.71
CA HIS A 288 -50.01 -4.83 -87.29
C HIS A 288 -50.42 -5.14 -85.84
N PRO A 289 -51.72 -5.37 -85.55
CA PRO A 289 -52.14 -5.73 -84.21
C PRO A 289 -51.87 -7.21 -83.94
N ASP A 290 -51.46 -7.54 -82.71
CA ASP A 290 -51.36 -8.95 -82.28
C ASP A 290 -52.74 -9.62 -82.34
N PHE A 291 -53.73 -8.91 -81.79
CA PHE A 291 -55.13 -9.32 -81.77
C PHE A 291 -56.04 -8.13 -82.09
N ALA A 292 -57.01 -8.34 -82.97
CA ALA A 292 -58.03 -7.37 -83.35
C ALA A 292 -59.43 -7.97 -83.15
N VAL A 293 -60.21 -7.38 -82.25
CA VAL A 293 -61.59 -7.82 -81.96
C VAL A 293 -62.55 -6.89 -82.70
N LEU A 294 -63.47 -7.45 -83.48
CA LEU A 294 -64.52 -6.70 -84.16
C LEU A 294 -65.67 -6.42 -83.19
N VAL A 295 -65.91 -5.14 -82.90
CA VAL A 295 -66.98 -4.64 -82.04
C VAL A 295 -67.70 -3.50 -82.75
N ASN A 296 -69.02 -3.60 -82.96
CA ASN A 296 -69.85 -2.62 -83.67
C ASN A 296 -69.27 -2.19 -85.04
N SER A 297 -68.94 -3.18 -85.88
CA SER A 297 -68.36 -2.96 -87.22
C SER A 297 -67.02 -2.20 -87.25
N SER A 298 -66.35 -2.04 -86.09
CA SER A 298 -65.03 -1.43 -85.96
C SER A 298 -64.06 -2.35 -85.22
N PHE A 299 -62.77 -2.32 -85.55
CA PHE A 299 -61.77 -3.13 -84.87
C PHE A 299 -61.21 -2.43 -83.62
N VAL A 300 -61.05 -3.19 -82.54
CA VAL A 300 -60.34 -2.80 -81.32
C VAL A 300 -59.07 -3.62 -81.21
N PHE A 301 -57.93 -2.97 -81.07
CA PHE A 301 -56.62 -3.64 -81.01
C PHE A 301 -56.20 -3.98 -79.59
N PHE A 302 -55.61 -5.17 -79.45
CA PHE A 302 -55.01 -5.70 -78.24
C PHE A 302 -53.60 -6.19 -78.58
N ASN A 303 -52.58 -5.39 -78.27
CA ASN A 303 -51.17 -5.76 -78.46
C ASN A 303 -50.58 -6.25 -77.14
N THR A 304 -49.74 -7.27 -77.21
CA THR A 304 -49.06 -7.86 -76.06
C THR A 304 -47.67 -7.31 -75.94
N VAL A 305 -47.29 -6.88 -74.73
CA VAL A 305 -45.95 -6.37 -74.45
C VAL A 305 -45.41 -7.07 -73.23
N SER A 306 -44.31 -7.82 -73.39
CA SER A 306 -43.59 -8.46 -72.30
C SER A 306 -42.10 -8.09 -72.33
N PRO A 307 -41.42 -8.06 -71.17
CA PRO A 307 -39.97 -7.93 -71.11
C PRO A 307 -39.30 -9.13 -71.79
N ALA A 308 -38.16 -8.94 -72.46
CA ALA A 308 -37.43 -10.06 -73.06
C ALA A 308 -36.60 -10.84 -72.02
N SER A 309 -36.35 -10.25 -70.85
CA SER A 309 -35.64 -10.91 -69.75
C SER A 309 -35.99 -10.28 -68.39
N PRO A 310 -35.74 -10.99 -67.27
CA PRO A 310 -35.91 -10.45 -65.91
C PRO A 310 -35.11 -9.17 -65.64
N ASP A 311 -33.99 -8.97 -66.34
CA ASP A 311 -33.11 -7.81 -66.17
C ASP A 311 -33.67 -6.55 -66.85
N GLU A 312 -34.49 -6.70 -67.90
CA GLU A 312 -35.12 -5.58 -68.63
C GLU A 312 -36.34 -5.00 -67.92
N VAL A 313 -36.80 -5.62 -66.83
CA VAL A 313 -38.01 -5.22 -66.12
C VAL A 313 -37.90 -3.78 -65.58
N ALA A 314 -36.70 -3.30 -65.27
CA ALA A 314 -36.47 -1.93 -64.80
C ALA A 314 -36.61 -0.87 -65.92
N SER A 315 -36.37 -1.25 -67.18
CA SER A 315 -36.48 -0.38 -68.35
C SER A 315 -37.76 -0.59 -69.16
N PHE A 316 -38.68 -1.41 -68.63
CA PHE A 316 -39.86 -1.88 -69.35
C PHE A 316 -40.85 -0.77 -69.71
N GLU A 317 -40.98 0.28 -68.88
CA GLU A 317 -41.86 1.43 -69.16
C GLU A 317 -41.57 2.10 -70.51
N GLY A 318 -40.29 2.25 -70.88
CA GLY A 318 -39.91 2.84 -72.16
C GLY A 318 -40.37 2.02 -73.37
N ARG A 319 -40.43 0.69 -73.22
CA ARG A 319 -40.96 -0.21 -74.26
C ARG A 319 -42.48 -0.09 -74.39
N VAL A 320 -43.20 0.00 -73.27
CA VAL A 320 -44.66 0.22 -73.26
C VAL A 320 -45.02 1.54 -73.95
N ALA A 321 -44.27 2.61 -73.66
CA ALA A 321 -44.47 3.91 -74.30
C ALA A 321 -44.18 3.89 -75.82
N ALA A 322 -43.15 3.15 -76.26
CA ALA A 322 -42.83 2.98 -77.67
C ALA A 322 -43.95 2.21 -78.41
N GLU A 323 -44.43 1.11 -77.84
CA GLU A 323 -45.53 0.33 -78.42
C GLU A 323 -46.84 1.14 -78.49
N ALA A 324 -47.13 1.95 -77.47
CA ALA A 324 -48.29 2.85 -77.50
C ALA A 324 -48.21 3.84 -78.67
N ALA A 325 -47.01 4.33 -79.00
CA ALA A 325 -46.80 5.22 -80.14
C ALA A 325 -47.06 4.51 -81.49
N GLU A 326 -46.70 3.23 -81.61
CA GLU A 326 -47.00 2.42 -82.81
C GLU A 326 -48.49 2.15 -82.98
N LEU A 327 -49.22 1.91 -81.87
CA LEU A 327 -50.67 1.79 -81.89
C LEU A 327 -51.37 3.09 -82.31
N PHE A 328 -50.83 4.26 -81.97
CA PHE A 328 -51.39 5.54 -82.44
C PHE A 328 -51.31 5.70 -83.97
N GLU A 329 -50.26 5.19 -84.61
CA GLU A 329 -50.14 5.19 -86.07
C GLU A 329 -51.13 4.20 -86.70
N SER A 330 -51.25 3.01 -86.11
CA SER A 330 -52.16 1.96 -86.59
C SER A 330 -53.64 2.33 -86.45
N ALA A 331 -53.99 3.13 -85.43
CA ALA A 331 -55.36 3.59 -85.19
C ALA A 331 -55.81 4.76 -86.09
N LYS A 332 -54.98 5.21 -87.05
CA LYS A 332 -55.38 6.20 -88.07
C LYS A 332 -56.20 5.58 -89.21
N GLU A 333 -56.25 4.25 -89.29
CA GLU A 333 -56.99 3.51 -90.30
C GLU A 333 -58.51 3.63 -90.12
N ASP A 334 -59.23 3.82 -91.23
CA ASP A 334 -60.70 3.89 -91.23
C ASP A 334 -61.30 2.52 -90.84
N GLY A 335 -62.16 2.51 -89.83
CA GLY A 335 -62.76 1.27 -89.29
C GLY A 335 -62.05 0.72 -88.05
N VAL A 336 -61.04 1.41 -87.53
CA VAL A 336 -60.46 1.15 -86.20
C VAL A 336 -61.08 2.10 -85.17
N ARG A 337 -61.43 1.56 -83.99
CA ARG A 337 -61.98 2.36 -82.89
C ARG A 337 -60.88 3.26 -82.31
N GLY A 338 -61.25 4.43 -81.79
CA GLY A 338 -60.32 5.35 -81.10
C GLY A 338 -59.83 4.87 -79.72
N GLU A 339 -59.93 3.57 -79.44
CA GLU A 339 -59.49 2.93 -78.20
C GLU A 339 -58.71 1.67 -78.55
N ALA A 340 -57.51 1.51 -77.98
CA ALA A 340 -56.67 0.32 -78.13
C ALA A 340 -56.10 -0.10 -76.77
N TYR A 341 -55.64 -1.34 -76.65
CA TYR A 341 -55.22 -1.93 -75.39
C TYR A 341 -53.83 -2.58 -75.51
N LEU A 342 -52.95 -2.25 -74.57
CA LEU A 342 -51.67 -2.91 -74.39
C LEU A 342 -51.76 -3.88 -73.22
N VAL A 343 -51.59 -5.16 -73.48
CA VAL A 343 -51.70 -6.21 -72.47
C VAL A 343 -50.31 -6.55 -71.93
N VAL A 344 -50.06 -6.27 -70.65
CA VAL A 344 -48.77 -6.49 -69.97
C VAL A 344 -48.86 -7.56 -68.88
N PRO A 345 -47.80 -8.35 -68.62
CA PRO A 345 -47.82 -9.33 -67.53
C PRO A 345 -48.07 -8.68 -66.17
N ASN A 346 -48.85 -9.35 -65.31
CA ASN A 346 -49.15 -8.86 -63.96
C ASN A 346 -47.89 -8.61 -63.12
N LEU A 347 -46.84 -9.42 -63.33
CA LEU A 347 -45.56 -9.30 -62.63
C LEU A 347 -44.84 -7.96 -62.85
N VAL A 348 -45.09 -7.29 -63.97
CA VAL A 348 -44.48 -5.99 -64.31
C VAL A 348 -45.42 -4.81 -64.15
N ALA A 349 -46.73 -5.05 -63.98
CA ALA A 349 -47.73 -3.99 -63.81
C ALA A 349 -47.39 -3.06 -62.62
N SER A 350 -46.91 -3.60 -61.51
CA SER A 350 -46.51 -2.79 -60.33
C SER A 350 -45.35 -1.82 -60.55
N LYS A 351 -44.61 -1.98 -61.65
CA LYS A 351 -43.44 -1.16 -62.00
C LYS A 351 -43.77 -0.10 -63.05
N LEU A 352 -45.01 -0.06 -63.56
CA LEU A 352 -45.49 0.97 -64.47
C LEU A 352 -46.10 2.13 -63.69
N THR A 353 -45.78 3.35 -64.09
CA THR A 353 -46.30 4.60 -63.54
C THR A 353 -47.50 5.12 -64.34
N GLU A 354 -47.52 4.88 -65.64
CA GLU A 354 -48.58 5.30 -66.57
C GLU A 354 -49.33 4.10 -67.14
N PHE A 355 -50.66 4.18 -67.12
CA PHE A 355 -51.55 3.13 -67.65
C PHE A 355 -52.46 3.63 -68.78
N VAL A 356 -52.37 4.91 -69.12
CA VAL A 356 -53.18 5.54 -70.17
C VAL A 356 -52.29 6.44 -70.99
N TYR A 357 -52.23 6.20 -72.30
CA TYR A 357 -51.54 7.04 -73.26
C TYR A 357 -52.57 7.64 -74.22
N GLU A 358 -52.66 8.97 -74.28
CA GLU A 358 -53.66 9.68 -75.08
C GLU A 358 -53.04 10.36 -76.30
N SER A 359 -53.74 10.26 -77.44
CA SER A 359 -53.48 11.01 -78.67
C SER A 359 -54.79 11.60 -79.21
N THR A 360 -54.69 12.59 -80.09
CA THR A 360 -55.85 13.34 -80.66
C THR A 360 -56.96 12.48 -81.28
N ARG A 361 -56.68 11.22 -81.66
CA ARG A 361 -57.63 10.30 -82.31
C ARG A 361 -57.73 8.93 -81.64
N CYS A 362 -56.84 8.59 -80.72
CA CYS A 362 -56.77 7.26 -80.13
C CYS A 362 -56.28 7.33 -78.67
N THR A 363 -56.88 6.53 -77.80
CA THR A 363 -56.45 6.33 -76.42
C THR A 363 -56.01 4.88 -76.24
N VAL A 364 -54.78 4.68 -75.76
CA VAL A 364 -54.20 3.36 -75.50
C VAL A 364 -54.21 3.10 -74.00
N PHE A 365 -54.89 2.03 -73.58
CA PHE A 365 -54.97 1.59 -72.19
C PHE A 365 -54.02 0.43 -71.93
N VAL A 366 -53.21 0.51 -70.88
CA VAL A 366 -52.40 -0.60 -70.41
C VAL A 366 -53.21 -1.45 -69.43
N VAL A 367 -53.38 -2.72 -69.75
CA VAL A 367 -54.19 -3.67 -68.98
C VAL A 367 -53.41 -4.95 -68.70
N THR A 368 -53.78 -5.69 -67.67
CA THR A 368 -53.25 -7.03 -67.41
C THR A 368 -54.18 -8.10 -67.98
N PRO A 369 -53.69 -9.35 -68.21
CA PRO A 369 -54.52 -10.44 -68.71
C PRO A 369 -55.81 -10.66 -67.92
N GLU A 370 -55.78 -10.44 -66.60
CA GLU A 370 -56.95 -10.62 -65.72
C GLU A 370 -58.08 -9.61 -65.97
N ALA A 371 -57.76 -8.42 -66.49
CA ALA A 371 -58.74 -7.40 -66.82
C ALA A 371 -59.39 -7.59 -68.21
N LEU A 372 -58.79 -8.44 -69.05
CA LEU A 372 -59.13 -8.54 -70.47
C LEU A 372 -60.57 -8.98 -70.71
N GLU A 373 -61.06 -9.96 -69.95
CA GLU A 373 -62.45 -10.40 -70.04
C GLU A 373 -63.44 -9.28 -69.71
N ALA A 374 -63.17 -8.50 -68.66
CA ALA A 374 -64.03 -7.40 -68.25
C ALA A 374 -64.05 -6.29 -69.31
N VAL A 375 -62.90 -5.99 -69.91
CA VAL A 375 -62.78 -5.00 -71.00
C VAL A 375 -63.61 -5.43 -72.20
N VAL A 376 -63.41 -6.64 -72.72
CA VAL A 376 -64.13 -7.13 -73.92
C VAL A 376 -65.63 -7.21 -73.68
N ARG A 377 -66.08 -7.70 -72.52
CA ARG A 377 -67.51 -7.70 -72.16
C ARG A 377 -68.10 -6.30 -72.08
N THR A 378 -67.34 -5.33 -71.59
CA THR A 378 -67.80 -3.93 -71.53
C THR A 378 -67.95 -3.33 -72.92
N LEU A 379 -66.97 -3.58 -73.81
CA LEU A 379 -67.03 -3.15 -75.21
C LEU A 379 -68.26 -3.74 -75.93
N HIS A 380 -68.54 -5.03 -75.73
CA HIS A 380 -69.73 -5.68 -76.28
C HIS A 380 -71.04 -5.12 -75.72
N ARG A 381 -71.09 -4.82 -74.42
CA ARG A 381 -72.29 -4.20 -73.81
C ARG A 381 -72.53 -2.78 -74.33
N ILE A 382 -71.47 -2.02 -74.64
CA ILE A 382 -71.61 -0.69 -75.28
C ILE A 382 -72.21 -0.84 -76.67
N GLU A 383 -71.79 -1.85 -77.44
CA GLU A 383 -72.38 -2.19 -78.75
C GLU A 383 -73.88 -2.52 -78.65
N GLU A 384 -74.30 -3.32 -77.66
CA GLU A 384 -75.72 -3.60 -77.41
C GLU A 384 -76.53 -2.34 -77.06
N TYR A 385 -75.92 -1.40 -76.32
CA TYR A 385 -76.59 -0.17 -75.88
C TYR A 385 -76.73 0.88 -77.00
N GLU A 386 -75.77 0.94 -77.93
CA GLU A 386 -75.92 1.73 -79.16
C GLU A 386 -77.05 1.21 -80.04
N PHE A 387 -77.26 -0.11 -80.08
CA PHE A 387 -78.39 -0.73 -80.78
C PHE A 387 -79.75 -0.45 -80.11
N ALA A 388 -79.78 -0.30 -78.79
CA ALA A 388 -80.99 0.01 -78.02
C ALA A 388 -81.47 1.46 -78.19
N ARG A 389 -80.64 2.36 -78.73
CA ARG A 389 -80.97 3.75 -79.08
C ARG A 389 -81.57 3.88 -80.48
N GLN A 390 -82.44 2.95 -80.88
CA GLN A 390 -83.43 3.29 -81.91
C GLN A 390 -84.35 4.34 -81.30
N ILE A 391 -84.09 5.63 -81.59
CA ILE A 391 -85.06 6.70 -81.38
C ILE A 391 -86.36 6.19 -81.98
N THR A 392 -87.39 6.01 -81.15
CA THR A 392 -88.66 5.48 -81.65
C THR A 392 -89.18 6.44 -82.74
N PRO A 393 -89.93 5.97 -83.75
CA PRO A 393 -90.53 6.88 -84.75
C PRO A 393 -91.31 8.03 -84.10
N PHE A 394 -91.84 7.81 -82.89
CA PHE A 394 -92.49 8.80 -82.06
C PHE A 394 -91.56 9.90 -81.52
N GLU A 395 -90.40 9.54 -80.96
CA GLU A 395 -89.41 10.50 -80.47
C GLU A 395 -88.74 11.27 -81.62
N LEU A 396 -88.53 10.61 -82.76
CA LEU A 396 -88.05 11.27 -83.98
C LEU A 396 -89.07 12.32 -84.45
N ASN A 397 -90.36 11.98 -84.44
CA ASN A 397 -91.45 12.89 -84.81
C ASN A 397 -91.55 14.07 -83.83
N GLN A 398 -91.34 13.86 -82.53
CA GLN A 398 -91.27 14.96 -81.55
C GLN A 398 -90.09 15.90 -81.80
N ILE A 399 -88.90 15.36 -82.12
CA ILE A 399 -87.74 16.18 -82.47
C ILE A 399 -88.01 16.96 -83.75
N CYS A 400 -88.57 16.31 -84.79
CA CYS A 400 -88.97 16.98 -86.03
C CYS A 400 -90.01 18.08 -85.79
N GLN A 401 -91.02 17.82 -84.95
CA GLN A 401 -92.02 18.82 -84.57
C GLN A 401 -91.37 20.00 -83.84
N PHE A 402 -90.53 19.74 -82.83
CA PHE A 402 -89.85 20.80 -82.08
C PHE A 402 -88.92 21.64 -82.96
N ILE A 403 -88.13 21.00 -83.83
CA ILE A 403 -87.27 21.70 -84.79
C ILE A 403 -88.12 22.48 -85.80
N GLY A 404 -89.25 21.94 -86.24
CA GLY A 404 -90.22 22.62 -87.12
C GLY A 404 -90.83 23.85 -86.45
N GLU A 405 -91.29 23.73 -85.21
CA GLU A 405 -91.84 24.83 -84.40
C GLU A 405 -90.77 25.91 -84.15
N LEU A 406 -89.55 25.51 -83.80
CA LEU A 406 -88.42 26.44 -83.61
C LEU A 406 -88.06 27.15 -84.91
N SER A 407 -87.97 26.41 -86.02
CA SER A 407 -87.70 26.97 -87.35
C SER A 407 -88.77 27.98 -87.77
N HIS A 408 -90.05 27.63 -87.57
CA HIS A 408 -91.17 28.53 -87.85
C HIS A 408 -91.15 29.78 -86.95
N ALA A 409 -90.93 29.61 -85.65
CA ALA A 409 -90.84 30.71 -84.69
C ALA A 409 -89.67 31.65 -85.03
N ALA A 410 -88.50 31.10 -85.38
CA ALA A 410 -87.34 31.86 -85.81
C ALA A 410 -87.60 32.62 -87.12
N LYS A 411 -88.16 31.95 -88.14
CA LYS A 411 -88.57 32.60 -89.41
C LYS A 411 -89.55 33.74 -89.13
N ARG A 412 -90.55 33.53 -88.27
CA ARG A 412 -91.55 34.54 -87.93
C ARG A 412 -90.96 35.71 -87.15
N LYS A 413 -90.04 35.46 -86.22
CA LYS A 413 -89.32 36.49 -85.48
C LYS A 413 -88.48 37.37 -86.40
N ILE A 414 -87.75 36.77 -87.35
CA ILE A 414 -86.99 37.51 -88.36
C ILE A 414 -87.94 38.40 -89.18
N VAL A 415 -89.05 37.86 -89.70
CA VAL A 415 -90.03 38.64 -90.47
C VAL A 415 -90.61 39.80 -89.65
N LEU A 416 -90.98 39.56 -88.39
CA LEU A 416 -91.48 40.61 -87.48
C LEU A 416 -90.43 41.69 -87.24
N ASP A 417 -89.19 41.30 -86.98
CA ASP A 417 -88.09 42.24 -86.75
C ASP A 417 -87.77 43.05 -88.00
N THR A 418 -87.83 42.44 -89.19
CA THR A 418 -87.71 43.17 -90.45
C THR A 418 -88.86 44.15 -90.64
N TYR A 419 -90.11 43.74 -90.39
CA TYR A 419 -91.26 44.63 -90.47
C TYR A 419 -91.13 45.82 -89.51
N PHE A 420 -90.80 45.57 -88.24
CA PHE A 420 -90.59 46.63 -87.26
C PHE A 420 -89.39 47.52 -87.63
N SER A 421 -88.31 46.95 -88.17
CA SER A 421 -87.16 47.73 -88.65
C SER A 421 -87.56 48.68 -89.79
N ASN A 422 -88.40 48.22 -90.71
CA ASN A 422 -88.92 49.03 -91.82
C ASN A 422 -89.82 50.15 -91.31
N GLU A 423 -90.77 49.84 -90.40
CA GLU A 423 -91.66 50.84 -89.80
C GLU A 423 -90.87 51.90 -89.00
N MET A 424 -89.86 51.47 -88.24
CA MET A 424 -88.96 52.39 -87.51
C MET A 424 -88.15 53.26 -88.48
N LEU A 425 -87.65 52.69 -89.58
CA LEU A 425 -86.94 53.47 -90.61
C LEU A 425 -87.86 54.50 -91.29
N GLU A 426 -89.12 54.16 -91.58
CA GLU A 426 -90.08 55.12 -92.11
C GLU A 426 -90.37 56.25 -91.12
N LEU A 427 -90.52 55.93 -89.83
CA LEU A 427 -90.70 56.95 -88.78
C LEU A 427 -89.46 57.85 -88.66
N LEU A 428 -88.25 57.29 -88.75
CA LEU A 428 -87.00 58.05 -88.77
C LEU A 428 -86.90 58.95 -90.01
N GLN A 429 -87.27 58.46 -91.19
CA GLN A 429 -87.34 59.28 -92.41
C GLN A 429 -88.38 60.40 -92.31
N LYS A 430 -89.52 60.14 -91.67
CA LYS A 430 -90.52 61.18 -91.38
C LYS A 430 -89.96 62.20 -90.38
N ALA A 431 -89.15 61.78 -89.42
CA ALA A 431 -88.46 62.67 -88.49
C ALA A 431 -87.35 63.50 -89.16
N GLU A 432 -86.65 63.00 -90.18
CA GLU A 432 -85.66 63.80 -90.94
C GLU A 432 -86.29 65.02 -91.66
N ASN A 433 -87.62 65.06 -91.84
CA ASN A 433 -88.33 66.20 -92.43
C ASN A 433 -88.74 67.28 -91.41
N LEU A 434 -88.21 67.24 -90.19
CA LEU A 434 -88.45 68.25 -89.15
C LEU A 434 -87.71 69.58 -89.47
N PRO A 435 -88.23 70.73 -89.01
CA PRO A 435 -87.52 72.01 -89.07
C PRO A 435 -86.10 71.91 -88.48
N THR A 436 -85.15 72.61 -89.10
CA THR A 436 -83.70 72.48 -88.82
C THR A 436 -83.30 72.79 -87.38
N ASP A 437 -84.08 73.61 -86.67
CA ASP A 437 -83.92 73.90 -85.25
C ASP A 437 -84.30 72.71 -84.36
N VAL A 438 -85.41 72.04 -84.65
CA VAL A 438 -85.85 70.84 -83.92
C VAL A 438 -84.97 69.63 -84.22
N ALA A 439 -84.48 69.49 -85.47
CA ALA A 439 -83.60 68.40 -85.87
C ALA A 439 -82.22 68.45 -85.17
N ALA A 440 -81.70 69.66 -84.91
CA ALA A 440 -80.44 69.84 -84.18
C ALA A 440 -80.54 69.37 -82.72
N ASP A 441 -81.64 69.73 -82.05
CA ASP A 441 -81.91 69.30 -80.67
C ASP A 441 -82.08 67.78 -80.58
N ILE A 442 -82.79 67.16 -81.54
CA ILE A 442 -82.97 65.69 -81.60
C ILE A 442 -81.62 64.97 -81.74
N ALA A 443 -80.73 65.46 -82.62
CA ALA A 443 -79.41 64.86 -82.79
C ALA A 443 -78.54 64.94 -81.51
N GLU A 444 -78.68 66.01 -80.72
CA GLU A 444 -78.01 66.14 -79.42
C GLU A 444 -78.59 65.17 -78.38
N TYR A 445 -79.92 64.98 -78.37
CA TYR A 445 -80.58 63.98 -77.52
C TYR A 445 -80.25 62.54 -77.92
N GLU A 446 -80.21 62.19 -79.21
CA GLU A 446 -79.79 60.86 -79.67
C GLU A 446 -78.35 60.52 -79.25
N HIS A 447 -77.44 61.50 -79.36
CA HIS A 447 -76.05 61.31 -78.97
C HIS A 447 -75.89 61.08 -77.46
N THR A 448 -76.77 61.68 -76.64
CA THR A 448 -76.73 61.59 -75.17
C THR A 448 -77.53 60.41 -74.62
N ALA A 449 -78.55 59.93 -75.33
CA ALA A 449 -79.45 58.86 -74.90
C ALA A 449 -78.95 57.43 -75.21
N ARG A 450 -77.62 57.22 -75.36
CA ARG A 450 -77.00 55.90 -75.62
C ARG A 450 -77.39 54.86 -74.55
N MET A 451 -78.50 54.18 -74.77
CA MET A 451 -78.98 53.06 -73.97
C MET A 451 -78.30 51.81 -74.54
N ASN A 452 -77.38 51.25 -73.76
CA ASN A 452 -76.53 50.12 -74.15
C ASN A 452 -77.26 48.79 -73.90
N PRO A 453 -77.64 47.99 -74.92
CA PRO A 453 -77.55 46.53 -74.80
C PRO A 453 -76.06 46.16 -74.70
N PRO A 454 -75.68 45.10 -73.97
CA PRO A 454 -74.29 44.86 -73.61
C PRO A 454 -73.39 44.73 -74.83
N ALA A 455 -72.49 45.71 -74.98
CA ALA A 455 -71.35 45.78 -75.89
C ALA A 455 -71.63 46.15 -77.36
N GLU A 456 -72.02 47.40 -77.62
CA GLU A 456 -71.70 48.05 -78.91
C GLU A 456 -70.20 48.38 -78.96
N ARG A 457 -69.40 47.53 -79.63
CA ARG A 457 -67.95 47.71 -79.79
C ARG A 457 -67.55 48.61 -80.97
N ASP A 458 -68.51 49.18 -81.69
CA ASP A 458 -68.23 49.99 -82.88
C ASP A 458 -68.83 51.40 -82.75
N ALA A 459 -67.97 52.41 -82.62
CA ALA A 459 -68.31 53.84 -82.56
C ALA A 459 -68.76 54.41 -83.93
N THR A 460 -69.48 53.63 -84.72
CA THR A 460 -69.97 54.05 -86.03
C THR A 460 -71.37 54.63 -85.88
N VAL A 461 -71.53 55.92 -86.19
CA VAL A 461 -72.82 56.59 -86.25
C VAL A 461 -73.67 55.89 -87.32
N LEU A 462 -74.76 55.26 -86.91
CA LEU A 462 -75.69 54.58 -87.80
C LEU A 462 -76.55 55.64 -88.51
N THR A 463 -76.30 55.87 -89.79
CA THR A 463 -77.12 56.79 -90.61
C THR A 463 -78.26 56.03 -91.30
N VAL A 464 -79.40 56.70 -91.53
CA VAL A 464 -80.58 56.14 -92.22
C VAL A 464 -80.23 55.43 -93.55
N PRO A 465 -79.35 55.97 -94.42
CA PRO A 465 -78.92 55.27 -95.64
C PRO A 465 -78.18 53.96 -95.38
N SER A 466 -77.33 53.91 -94.35
CA SER A 466 -76.56 52.71 -94.01
C SER A 466 -77.44 51.59 -93.46
N LEU A 467 -78.47 51.95 -92.70
CA LEU A 467 -79.46 51.02 -92.16
C LEU A 467 -80.39 50.49 -93.26
N SER A 468 -80.87 51.38 -94.14
CA SER A 468 -81.67 51.00 -95.31
C SER A 468 -80.95 50.00 -96.22
N ALA A 469 -79.64 50.18 -96.45
CA ALA A 469 -78.84 49.23 -97.22
C ALA A 469 -78.71 47.85 -96.54
N LYS A 470 -78.57 47.81 -95.21
CA LYS A 470 -78.52 46.56 -94.43
C LYS A 470 -79.86 45.82 -94.49
N VAL A 471 -80.97 46.55 -94.38
CA VAL A 471 -82.33 46.03 -94.51
C VAL A 471 -82.57 45.43 -95.90
N GLN A 472 -82.23 46.14 -96.98
CA GLN A 472 -82.38 45.60 -98.34
C GLN A 472 -81.55 44.34 -98.58
N LYS A 473 -80.37 44.25 -97.97
CA LYS A 473 -79.53 43.04 -98.04
C LYS A 473 -80.19 41.86 -97.30
N LEU A 474 -80.82 42.12 -96.16
CA LEU A 474 -81.59 41.13 -95.41
C LEU A 474 -82.84 40.70 -96.18
N GLU A 475 -83.61 41.62 -96.76
CA GLU A 475 -84.78 41.31 -97.58
C GLU A 475 -84.40 40.42 -98.78
N LYS A 476 -83.30 40.73 -99.48
CA LYS A 476 -82.80 39.86 -100.56
C LYS A 476 -82.41 38.47 -100.07
N ALA A 477 -81.75 38.36 -98.91
CA ALA A 477 -81.37 37.08 -98.32
C ALA A 477 -82.61 36.27 -97.89
N MET A 478 -83.64 36.93 -97.37
CA MET A 478 -84.92 36.29 -97.00
C MET A 478 -85.70 35.82 -98.22
N LEU A 479 -85.79 36.63 -99.28
CA LEU A 479 -86.44 36.24 -100.52
C LEU A 479 -85.72 35.10 -101.23
N ALA A 480 -84.38 35.11 -101.24
CA ALA A 480 -83.59 33.99 -101.77
C ALA A 480 -83.84 32.69 -100.99
N ARG A 481 -84.03 32.78 -99.67
CA ARG A 481 -84.31 31.61 -98.82
C ARG A 481 -85.76 31.13 -98.92
N ALA A 482 -86.73 32.04 -99.02
CA ALA A 482 -88.13 31.70 -99.26
C ALA A 482 -88.34 31.07 -100.65
N ALA A 483 -87.58 31.50 -101.66
CA ALA A 483 -87.59 30.88 -102.99
C ALA A 483 -86.97 29.48 -102.98
N ALA A 484 -85.93 29.23 -102.16
CA ALA A 484 -85.38 27.89 -101.96
C ALA A 484 -86.39 26.96 -101.27
N ASP A 485 -87.14 27.44 -100.28
CA ASP A 485 -88.18 26.68 -99.59
C ASP A 485 -89.40 26.34 -100.49
N ALA A 486 -89.63 27.07 -101.60
CA ALA A 486 -90.73 26.83 -102.54
C ALA A 486 -90.38 25.83 -103.67
N VAL A 487 -89.09 25.54 -103.89
CA VAL A 487 -88.60 24.57 -104.89
C VAL A 487 -88.58 23.13 -104.35
N ASP A 488 -88.64 22.96 -103.03
CA ASP A 488 -88.61 21.66 -102.33
C ASP A 488 -90.00 21.19 -101.81
N ALA A 489 -91.10 21.77 -102.30
CA ALA A 489 -92.44 21.21 -102.04
C ALA A 489 -92.70 20.03 -103.00
N PRO A 490 -92.96 18.80 -102.51
CA PRO A 490 -93.18 17.63 -103.38
C PRO A 490 -94.48 17.73 -104.17
N GLU A 491 -94.42 17.33 -105.44
CA GLU A 491 -95.48 17.39 -106.47
C GLU A 491 -96.51 16.23 -106.39
N ASP A 492 -96.51 15.42 -105.32
CA ASP A 492 -97.33 14.21 -105.24
C ASP A 492 -98.43 14.28 -104.15
N ALA A 493 -99.61 14.74 -104.53
CA ALA A 493 -100.87 14.47 -103.81
C ALA A 493 -102.06 14.34 -104.80
N GLU A 494 -101.83 13.69 -105.94
CA GLU A 494 -102.88 13.18 -106.82
C GLU A 494 -102.80 11.63 -106.77
N GLU A 495 -103.93 10.97 -106.56
CA GLU A 495 -104.16 9.51 -106.36
C GLU A 495 -104.28 8.99 -104.91
N ALA A 496 -105.43 9.26 -104.28
CA ALA A 496 -106.13 8.30 -103.40
C ALA A 496 -107.59 8.74 -103.15
N GLU A 497 -108.42 8.75 -104.21
CA GLU A 497 -109.88 8.69 -104.11
C GLU A 497 -110.38 7.55 -105.03
N GLU A 498 -110.25 6.31 -104.57
CA GLU A 498 -111.14 5.19 -104.94
C GLU A 498 -110.94 4.03 -103.94
N GLN A 499 -111.60 4.11 -102.77
CA GLN A 499 -112.33 3.04 -102.07
C GLN A 499 -112.73 3.45 -100.64
#